data_AF-A0A1I4IXJ2-F1
#
_entry.id   AF-A0A1I4IXJ2-F1
#
_cell.length_a   1.000
_cell.length_b   1.000
_cell.length_c   1.000
_cell.angle_alpha   90.00
_cell.angle_beta   90.00
_cell.angle_gamma   90.00
#
_symmetry.space_group_name_H-M   'P 1'
#
loop_
_entity.id
_entity.type
_entity.pdbx_description
1 polymer ?
#
loop_
_entity_poly.entity_id
_entity_poly.type
_entity_poly.pdbx_seq_one_letter_code
_entity_poly.pdbx_strand_id
1 'polypeptide(L)' 'DKQFSCHCMRHSHISLLAEMGINQKVVMQRVGHATSTITNNIYTHVTPNMSKELNQKMNRINKIS' A
#
# COMPACT_ATOMS: atom_id res chain seq x y z
N ASP A 1 3.10 -18.24 -23.56
CA ASP A 1 2.45 -18.24 -22.24
C ASP A 1 2.90 -17.11 -21.34
N LYS A 2 2.03 -16.11 -21.15
CA LYS A 2 2.22 -15.08 -20.13
C LYS A 2 1.93 -15.76 -18.79
N GLN A 3 2.97 -16.22 -18.10
CA GLN A 3 2.85 -16.96 -16.83
C GLN A 3 2.12 -16.08 -15.79
N PHE A 4 0.80 -16.23 -15.72
CA PHE A 4 -0.02 -15.64 -14.69
C PHE A 4 0.21 -16.41 -13.40
N SER A 5 1.31 -16.09 -12.72
CA SER A 5 1.69 -16.73 -11.46
C SER A 5 0.78 -16.23 -10.33
N CYS A 6 0.58 -17.05 -9.29
CA CYS A 6 -0.03 -16.60 -8.01
C CYS A 6 0.66 -15.35 -7.45
N HIS A 7 1.92 -15.13 -7.81
CA HIS A 7 2.67 -13.91 -7.56
C HIS A 7 1.99 -12.66 -8.15
N CYS A 8 1.56 -12.69 -9.41
CA CYS A 8 0.89 -11.57 -10.06
C CYS A 8 -0.44 -11.22 -9.37
N MET A 9 -1.23 -12.23 -8.97
CA MET A 9 -2.48 -11.99 -8.23
C MET A 9 -2.20 -11.36 -6.86
N ARG A 10 -1.15 -11.82 -6.16
CA ARG A 10 -0.71 -11.24 -4.89
C ARG A 10 -0.26 -9.79 -5.06
N HIS A 11 0.47 -9.49 -6.13
CA HIS A 11 0.84 -8.12 -6.48
C HIS A 11 -0.40 -7.23 -6.71
N SER A 12 -1.34 -7.66 -7.55
CA SER A 12 -2.58 -6.92 -7.79
C SER A 12 -3.37 -6.69 -6.51
N HIS A 13 -3.45 -7.70 -5.63
CA HIS A 13 -4.12 -7.57 -4.34
C HIS A 13 -3.44 -6.54 -3.43
N ILE A 14 -2.11 -6.56 -3.33
CA ILE A 14 -1.34 -5.59 -2.54
C ILE A 14 -1.47 -4.19 -3.13
N SER A 15 -1.41 -4.03 -4.45
CA SER A 15 -1.62 -2.74 -5.12
C SER A 15 -2.99 -2.16 -4.82
N LEU A 16 -4.05 -2.98 -4.85
CA LEU A 16 -5.39 -2.53 -4.48
C LEU A 16 -5.46 -2.06 -3.01
N LEU A 17 -4.89 -2.82 -2.08
CA LEU A 17 -4.88 -2.44 -0.66
C LEU A 17 -4.05 -1.16 -0.41
N ALA A 18 -2.97 -0.97 -1.17
CA ALA A 18 -2.17 0.24 -1.14
C ALA A 18 -2.97 1.43 -1.70
N GLU A 19 -3.65 1.29 -2.82
CA GLU A 19 -4.51 2.37 -3.37
C GLU A 19 -5.65 2.75 -2.43
N MET A 20 -6.15 1.79 -1.63
CA MET A 20 -7.14 2.04 -0.57
C MET A 20 -6.57 2.77 0.67
N GLY A 21 -5.28 3.11 0.69
CA GLY A 21 -4.67 3.83 1.82
C GLY A 21 -4.47 2.96 3.06
N ILE A 22 -4.53 1.62 2.93
CA ILE A 22 -4.31 0.71 4.07
C ILE A 22 -2.84 0.78 4.46
N ASN A 23 -2.56 0.72 5.76
CA ASN A 23 -1.18 0.76 6.26
C ASN A 23 -0.38 -0.45 5.78
N GLN A 24 0.82 -0.20 5.25
CA GLN A 24 1.77 -1.24 4.80
C GLN A 24 1.96 -2.36 5.82
N LYS A 25 2.08 -2.03 7.12
CA LYS A 25 2.25 -3.01 8.19
C LYS A 25 1.07 -3.99 8.28
N VAL A 26 -0.15 -3.48 8.11
CA VAL A 26 -1.38 -4.27 8.15
C VAL A 26 -1.47 -5.17 6.92
N VAL A 27 -1.12 -4.65 5.75
CA VAL A 27 -1.07 -5.44 4.51
C VAL A 27 -0.04 -6.56 4.64
N MET A 28 1.16 -6.27 5.15
CA MET A 28 2.22 -7.26 5.37
C MET A 28 1.81 -8.38 6.35
N GLN A 29 1.09 -8.05 7.42
CA GLN A 29 0.53 -9.07 8.32
C GLN A 29 -0.52 -9.94 7.61
N ARG A 30 -1.34 -9.35 6.74
CA ARG A 30 -2.41 -10.05 6.02
C ARG A 30 -1.91 -10.98 4.92
N VAL A 31 -0.91 -10.56 4.14
CA VAL A 31 -0.34 -11.40 3.08
C VAL A 31 0.77 -12.31 3.60
N GLY A 32 1.37 -12.00 4.76
CA GLY A 32 2.49 -12.71 5.36
C GLY A 32 3.85 -12.14 4.97
N HIS A 33 4.84 -12.35 5.85
CA HIS A 33 6.17 -11.73 5.78
C HIS A 33 7.03 -12.14 4.58
N ALA A 34 6.68 -13.23 3.89
CA ALA A 34 7.41 -13.74 2.71
C ALA A 34 7.46 -12.75 1.53
N THR A 35 6.73 -11.64 1.55
CA THR A 35 6.59 -10.72 0.41
C THR A 35 6.78 -9.26 0.82
N SER A 36 7.60 -9.04 1.85
CA SER A 36 8.00 -7.70 2.30
C SER A 36 8.56 -6.83 1.17
N THR A 37 9.46 -7.38 0.34
CA THR A 37 10.13 -6.65 -0.76
C THR A 37 9.16 -6.07 -1.77
N ILE A 38 8.17 -6.86 -2.17
CA ILE A 38 7.15 -6.47 -3.16
C ILE A 38 6.17 -5.46 -2.57
N THR A 39 5.76 -5.70 -1.34
CA THR A 39 4.90 -4.76 -0.62
C THR A 39 5.60 -3.41 -0.51
N ASN A 40 6.89 -3.42 -0.16
CA ASN A 40 7.67 -2.20 -0.06
C ASN A 40 7.81 -1.48 -1.42
N ASN A 41 8.03 -2.22 -2.51
CA ASN A 41 8.09 -1.64 -3.86
C ASN A 41 6.77 -0.98 -4.28
N ILE A 42 5.64 -1.65 -4.04
CA ILE A 42 4.31 -1.11 -4.38
C ILE A 42 4.06 0.16 -3.58
N TYR A 43 4.31 0.14 -2.27
CA TYR A 43 4.10 1.32 -1.42
C TYR A 43 5.03 2.47 -1.81
N THR A 44 6.29 2.20 -2.11
CA THR A 44 7.27 3.22 -2.55
C THR A 44 6.78 3.95 -3.80
N HIS A 45 6.20 3.23 -4.76
CA HIS A 45 5.62 3.84 -5.97
C HIS A 45 4.30 4.60 -5.74
N VAL A 46 3.48 4.20 -4.76
CA VAL A 46 2.17 4.81 -4.47
C VAL A 46 2.28 5.99 -3.48
N THR A 47 3.42 6.12 -2.78
CA THR A 47 3.74 7.22 -1.85
C THR A 47 3.45 8.65 -2.33
N PRO A 48 3.62 9.02 -3.63
CA PRO A 48 3.33 10.38 -4.09
C PRO A 48 1.87 10.80 -3.87
N ASN A 49 0.93 9.87 -4.09
CA ASN A 49 -0.49 10.12 -3.85
C ASN A 49 -0.84 10.03 -2.36
N MET A 50 -0.29 9.05 -1.63
CA MET A 50 -0.50 8.94 -0.18
C MET A 50 0.03 10.14 0.59
N SER A 51 1.12 10.77 0.14
CA SER A 51 1.69 11.97 0.77
C SER A 51 0.70 13.13 0.76
N LYS A 52 -0.12 13.27 -0.30
CA LYS A 52 -1.19 14.26 -0.35
C LYS A 52 -2.31 13.95 0.63
N GLU A 53 -2.75 12.69 0.72
CA GLU A 53 -3.75 12.29 1.70
C GLU A 53 -3.26 12.46 3.14
N LEU A 54 -2.00 12.14 3.43
CA LEU A 54 -1.40 12.34 4.75
C LEU A 54 -1.43 13.83 5.13
N ASN A 55 -1.03 14.72 4.22
CA ASN A 55 -1.09 16.17 4.45
C ASN A 55 -2.53 16.66 4.64
N GLN A 56 -3.50 16.12 3.93
CA GLN A 56 -4.92 16.43 4.14
C GLN A 56 -5.42 15.95 5.50
N LYS A 57 -5.07 14.72 5.91
CA LYS A 57 -5.42 14.16 7.23
C LYS A 57 -4.77 14.96 8.35
N MET A 58 -3.50 15.31 8.20
CA MET A 58 -2.75 16.11 9.17
C MET A 58 -3.32 17.53 9.30
N ASN A 59 -3.65 18.19 8.18
CA ASN A 59 -4.34 19.48 8.19
C ASN A 59 -5.71 19.42 8.86
N ARG A 60 -6.42 18.29 8.73
CA ARG A 60 -7.70 18.07 9.41
C ARG A 60 -7.53 18.00 10.92
N ILE A 61 -6.48 17.33 11.41
CA ILE A 61 -6.15 17.26 12.84
C ILE A 61 -5.78 18.66 13.36
N ASN A 62 -4.96 19.41 12.62
CA ASN A 62 -4.54 20.76 13.00
C ASN A 62 -5.65 21.81 12.98
N LYS A 63 -6.78 21.56 12.30
CA LYS A 63 -7.94 22.47 12.25
C LYS A 63 -8.91 22.28 13.41
N ILE A 64 -8.74 21.22 14.20
CA ILE A 64 -9.62 20.90 15.35
C ILE A 64 -9.04 21.46 16.66
N SER A 65 -7.74 21.79 16.67
CA SER A 65 -7.08 22.58 17.73
C SER A 65 -7.27 24.07 17.50
#